data_AF-A0A3D1E3V2-F1
#
_entry.id   AF-A0A3D1E3V2-F1
#
_cell.length_a   1.000
_cell.length_b   1.000
_cell.length_c   1.000
_cell.angle_alpha   90.00
_cell.angle_beta   90.00
_cell.angle_gamma   90.00
#
_symmetry.space_group_name_H-M   'P 1'
#
loop_
_entity.id
_entity.type
_entity.pdbx_description
1 polymer ?
#
loop_
_entity_poly.entity_id
_entity_poly.type
_entity_poly.pdbx_seq_one_letter_code
_entity_poly.pdbx_strand_id
1 'polypeptide(L)'
;SLITLTTVGYGDVSPLTPVGKLVGALTAIMGVCVVALLTGIVATAFSNQISRRHDMFEAEIVAALSDGVISEEEMHQISQMQKELGMSDDHAKAVIALLRDRHAND
;
A
#
# COMPACT_ATOMS: atom_id res chain seq x y z
N SER A 1 -15.38 -23.20 -22.77
CA SER A 1 -16.58 -22.83 -22.00
C SER A 1 -16.30 -21.67 -21.06
N LEU A 2 -16.87 -20.49 -21.34
CA LEU A 2 -16.72 -19.28 -20.51
C LEU A 2 -17.13 -19.50 -19.04
N ILE A 3 -18.13 -20.37 -18.83
CA ILE A 3 -18.75 -20.70 -17.53
C ILE A 3 -17.82 -21.55 -16.62
N THR A 4 -16.95 -22.37 -17.20
CA THR A 4 -15.96 -23.16 -16.44
C THR A 4 -14.79 -22.28 -16.00
N LEU A 5 -14.44 -21.27 -16.80
CA LEU A 5 -13.37 -20.33 -16.50
C LEU A 5 -13.71 -19.38 -15.33
N THR A 6 -15.01 -19.15 -15.08
CA THR A 6 -15.50 -18.30 -13.99
C THR A 6 -15.88 -19.07 -12.72
N THR A 7 -15.54 -20.37 -12.64
CA THR A 7 -15.79 -21.28 -11.48
C THR A 7 -17.25 -21.37 -10.99
N VAL A 8 -18.23 -20.91 -11.78
CA VAL A 8 -19.64 -20.90 -11.35
C VAL A 8 -20.25 -22.31 -11.36
N GLY A 9 -19.81 -23.18 -12.28
CA GLY A 9 -20.09 -24.62 -12.23
C GLY A 9 -21.58 -24.99 -12.15
N TYR A 10 -22.38 -24.57 -13.13
CA TYR A 10 -23.82 -24.83 -13.10
C TYR A 10 -24.25 -26.29 -13.32
N GLY A 11 -23.42 -27.15 -13.94
CA GLY A 11 -23.79 -28.53 -14.28
C GLY A 11 -25.01 -28.60 -15.23
N ASP A 12 -24.75 -28.65 -16.54
CA ASP A 12 -25.76 -28.83 -17.61
C ASP A 12 -26.76 -27.68 -17.90
N VAL A 13 -26.95 -26.68 -17.02
CA VAL A 13 -27.73 -25.48 -17.38
C VAL A 13 -26.89 -24.44 -18.13
N SER A 14 -26.97 -24.50 -19.46
CA SER A 14 -26.49 -23.46 -20.38
C SER A 14 -27.67 -22.60 -20.83
N PRO A 15 -27.57 -21.25 -20.84
CA PRO A 15 -28.66 -20.42 -21.33
C PRO A 15 -28.93 -20.73 -22.81
N LEU A 16 -30.07 -21.37 -23.10
CA LEU A 16 -30.47 -21.70 -24.47
C LEU A 16 -30.89 -20.44 -25.25
N THR A 17 -31.36 -19.39 -24.56
CA THR A 17 -31.84 -18.16 -25.19
C THR A 17 -30.68 -17.16 -25.45
N PRO A 18 -30.71 -16.43 -26.58
CA PRO A 18 -29.73 -15.37 -26.88
C PRO A 18 -29.65 -14.30 -25.78
N VAL A 19 -30.80 -13.97 -25.18
CA VAL A 19 -30.91 -13.02 -24.07
C VAL A 19 -30.21 -13.54 -22.81
N GLY A 20 -30.39 -14.83 -22.48
CA GLY A 20 -29.73 -15.44 -21.33
C GLY A 20 -28.19 -15.48 -21.46
N LYS A 21 -27.69 -15.69 -22.68
CA LYS A 21 -26.24 -15.63 -22.97
C LYS A 21 -25.67 -14.23 -22.78
N LEU A 22 -26.39 -13.19 -23.22
CA LEU A 22 -25.97 -11.80 -23.05
C LEU A 22 -25.94 -11.39 -21.57
N VAL A 23 -26.99 -11.70 -20.82
CA VAL A 23 -27.05 -11.40 -19.38
C VAL A 23 -25.96 -12.16 -18.62
N GLY A 24 -25.74 -13.44 -18.93
CA GLY A 24 -24.67 -14.22 -18.32
C GLY A 24 -23.27 -13.66 -18.59
N ALA A 25 -23.02 -13.19 -19.82
CA ALA A 25 -21.76 -12.54 -20.18
C ALA A 25 -21.56 -11.22 -19.41
N LEU A 26 -22.61 -10.40 -19.29
CA LEU A 26 -22.56 -9.14 -18.52
C LEU A 26 -22.31 -9.39 -17.04
N THR A 27 -23.02 -10.34 -16.43
CA THR A 27 -22.84 -10.71 -15.01
C THR A 27 -21.44 -11.25 -14.75
N ALA A 28 -20.88 -12.04 -15.67
CA ALA A 28 -19.50 -12.52 -15.56
C ALA A 28 -18.48 -11.37 -15.57
N ILE A 29 -18.64 -10.39 -16.46
CA ILE A 29 -17.79 -9.19 -16.50
C ILE A 29 -17.93 -8.38 -15.22
N MET A 30 -19.17 -8.15 -14.75
CA MET A 30 -19.41 -7.44 -13.50
C MET A 30 -18.77 -8.14 -12.30
N GLY A 31 -18.83 -9.48 -12.23
CA GLY A 31 -18.17 -10.26 -11.19
C GLY A 31 -16.66 -10.02 -11.15
N VAL A 32 -16.00 -10.03 -12.32
CA VAL A 32 -14.56 -9.72 -12.42
C VAL A 32 -14.27 -8.28 -12.01
N CYS A 33 -15.10 -7.32 -12.42
CA CYS A 33 -14.96 -5.91 -12.03
C CYS A 33 -15.05 -5.73 -10.51
N VAL A 34 -16.00 -6.39 -9.84
CA VAL A 34 -16.14 -6.30 -8.38
C VAL A 34 -14.90 -6.85 -7.67
N VAL A 35 -14.40 -8.02 -8.09
CA VAL A 35 -13.18 -8.59 -7.51
C VAL A 35 -11.99 -7.65 -7.74
N ALA A 36 -11.83 -7.10 -8.94
CA ALA A 36 -10.76 -6.16 -9.26
C ALA A 36 -10.81 -4.89 -8.39
N LEU A 37 -12.01 -4.35 -8.15
CA LEU A 37 -12.20 -3.19 -7.27
C LEU A 37 -11.83 -3.51 -5.83
N LEU A 38 -12.26 -4.66 -5.30
CA LEU A 38 -11.91 -5.09 -3.95
C LEU A 38 -10.40 -5.28 -3.80
N THR A 39 -9.76 -5.94 -4.77
CA THR A 39 -8.29 -6.08 -4.80
C THR A 39 -7.60 -4.73 -4.84
N GLY A 40 -8.10 -3.78 -5.66
CA GLY A 40 -7.57 -2.42 -5.74
C GLY A 40 -7.65 -1.68 -4.41
N ILE A 41 -8.81 -1.71 -3.75
CA ILE A 41 -9.01 -1.07 -2.44
C ILE A 41 -8.05 -1.65 -1.39
N VAL A 42 -7.92 -2.98 -1.34
CA VAL A 42 -7.02 -3.65 -0.39
C VAL A 42 -5.57 -3.29 -0.68
N ALA A 43 -5.15 -3.31 -1.95
CA ALA A 43 -3.80 -2.90 -2.35
C ALA A 43 -3.51 -1.45 -1.93
N THR A 44 -4.41 -0.51 -2.23
CA THR A 44 -4.27 0.89 -1.81
C THR A 44 -4.22 1.03 -0.29
N ALA A 45 -5.04 0.28 0.46
CA ALA A 45 -5.01 0.32 1.92
C ALA A 45 -3.66 -0.18 2.49
N PHE A 46 -3.07 -1.21 1.91
CA PHE A 46 -1.73 -1.67 2.29
C PHE A 46 -0.65 -0.66 1.91
N SER A 47 -0.66 -0.15 0.68
CA SER A 47 0.29 0.88 0.24
C SER A 47 0.22 2.13 1.13
N ASN A 48 -0.99 2.60 1.46
CA ASN A 48 -1.17 3.74 2.36
C ASN A 48 -0.66 3.45 3.77
N GLN A 49 -0.86 2.24 4.29
CA GLN A 49 -0.32 1.87 5.61
C GLN A 49 1.21 1.86 5.63
N ILE A 50 1.85 1.37 4.57
CA ILE A 50 3.32 1.39 4.45
C ILE A 50 3.81 2.83 4.36
N SER A 51 3.22 3.64 3.47
CA SER A 51 3.58 5.06 3.32
C SER A 51 3.45 5.81 4.65
N ARG A 52 2.35 5.61 5.37
CA ARG A 52 2.13 6.27 6.68
C ARG A 52 3.23 5.99 7.70
N ARG A 53 3.79 4.77 7.72
CA ARG A 53 4.89 4.46 8.66
C ARG A 53 6.19 5.17 8.27
N HIS A 54 6.45 5.34 6.97
CA HIS A 54 7.57 6.15 6.49
C HIS A 54 7.36 7.64 6.82
N ASP A 55 6.15 8.17 6.59
CA ASP A 55 5.83 9.57 6.90
C ASP A 55 6.01 9.88 8.40
N MET A 56 5.63 8.94 9.27
CA MET A 56 5.85 9.07 10.72
C MET A 56 7.34 9.12 11.09
N PHE A 57 8.17 8.29 10.45
CA PHE A 57 9.62 8.29 10.70
C PHE A 57 10.27 9.61 10.26
N GLU A 58 9.89 10.14 9.10
CA GLU A 58 10.36 11.46 8.66
C GLU A 58 9.91 12.57 9.61
N ALA A 59 8.66 12.52 10.10
CA ALA A 59 8.15 13.48 11.08
C ALA A 59 8.93 13.45 12.40
N GLU A 60 9.32 12.26 12.87
CA GLU A 60 10.16 12.14 14.06
C GLU A 60 11.54 12.77 13.85
N ILE A 61 12.17 12.52 12.71
CA ILE A 61 13.47 13.11 12.39
C ILE A 61 13.38 14.63 12.34
N VAL A 62 12.32 15.17 11.72
CA VAL A 62 12.07 16.61 11.67
C VAL A 62 11.88 17.18 13.08
N ALA A 63 11.14 16.49 13.95
CA ALA A 63 10.97 16.91 15.34
C ALA A 63 12.31 16.92 16.09
N ALA A 64 13.11 15.85 15.95
CA ALA A 64 14.43 15.72 16.57
C ALA A 64 15.48 16.70 16.03
N LEU A 65 15.25 17.31 14.85
CA LEU A 65 16.11 18.35 14.29
C LEU A 65 15.69 19.76 14.72
N SER A 66 14.54 19.92 15.40
CA SER A 66 13.94 21.22 15.69
C SER A 66 14.80 22.10 16.62
N ASP A 67 15.60 21.51 17.49
CA ASP A 67 16.49 22.23 18.41
C ASP A 67 17.95 22.32 17.89
N GLY A 68 18.19 21.77 16.70
CA GLY A 68 19.49 21.71 16.04
C GLY A 68 20.45 20.63 16.57
N VAL A 69 20.05 19.83 17.57
CA VAL A 69 20.88 18.80 18.18
C VAL A 69 20.07 17.55 18.48
N ILE A 70 20.30 16.47 17.72
CA ILE A 70 19.69 15.18 18.01
C ILE A 70 20.27 14.62 19.32
N SER A 71 19.43 14.48 20.34
CA SER A 71 19.78 13.88 21.62
C SER A 71 19.99 12.36 21.51
N GLU A 72 20.67 11.78 22.51
CA GLU A 72 20.84 10.31 22.61
C GLU A 72 19.47 9.58 22.66
N GLU A 73 18.47 10.19 23.30
CA GLU A 73 17.12 9.60 23.42
C GLU A 73 16.38 9.60 22.08
N GLU A 74 16.42 10.71 21.34
CA GLU A 74 15.84 10.81 19.99
C GLU A 74 16.57 9.89 19.00
N MET A 75 17.90 9.81 19.08
CA MET A 75 18.69 8.89 18.27
C MET A 75 18.28 7.43 18.50
N HIS A 76 18.04 7.06 19.76
CA HIS A 76 17.57 5.72 20.11
C HIS A 76 16.17 5.45 19.54
N GLN A 77 15.25 6.40 19.62
CA GLN A 77 13.90 6.29 19.07
C GLN A 77 13.90 6.17 17.55
N ILE A 78 14.68 7.01 16.85
CA ILE A 78 14.85 6.97 15.39
C ILE A 78 15.45 5.63 14.97
N SER A 79 16.49 5.14 15.67
CA SER A 79 17.11 3.84 15.36
C SER A 79 16.15 2.67 15.58
N GLN A 80 15.30 2.74 16.60
CA GLN A 80 14.27 1.72 16.84
C GLN A 80 13.22 1.71 15.72
N MET A 81 12.67 2.86 15.35
CA MET A 81 11.71 2.97 14.24
C MET A 81 12.31 2.50 12.92
N GLN A 82 13.57 2.84 12.65
CA GLN A 82 14.27 2.35 11.47
C GLN A 82 14.30 0.81 11.41
N LYS A 83 14.62 0.16 12.53
CA LYS A 83 14.62 -1.32 12.63
C LYS A 83 13.23 -1.91 12.43
N GLU A 84 12.20 -1.29 13.01
CA GLU A 84 10.81 -1.71 12.85
C GLU A 84 10.31 -1.56 11.40
N LEU A 85 10.81 -0.56 10.66
CA LEU A 85 10.54 -0.38 9.23
C LEU A 85 11.35 -1.33 8.33
N GLY A 86 12.33 -2.06 8.88
CA GLY A 86 13.24 -2.89 8.09
C GLY A 86 14.10 -2.08 7.11
N MET A 87 14.33 -0.80 7.40
CA MET A 87 15.12 0.09 6.54
C MET A 87 16.62 -0.17 6.74
N SER A 88 17.35 -0.25 5.63
CA SER A 88 18.82 -0.29 5.65
C SER A 88 19.39 0.98 6.29
N ASP A 89 20.48 0.82 7.05
CA ASP A 89 21.22 1.92 7.69
C ASP A 89 21.62 3.02 6.72
N ASP A 90 21.94 2.67 5.47
CA ASP A 90 22.33 3.64 4.45
C ASP A 90 21.16 4.53 4.03
N HIS A 91 19.96 3.98 3.96
CA HIS A 91 18.77 4.73 3.58
C HIS A 91 18.35 5.69 4.70
N ALA A 92 18.38 5.23 5.94
CA ALA A 92 18.06 6.06 7.11
C ALA A 92 19.03 7.24 7.24
N LYS A 93 20.33 6.99 7.10
CA LYS A 93 21.36 8.05 7.10
C LYS A 93 21.15 9.06 5.98
N ALA A 94 20.77 8.60 4.78
CA ALA A 94 20.49 9.48 3.65
C ALA A 94 19.29 10.40 3.93
N VAL A 95 18.20 9.86 4.49
CA VAL A 95 17.01 10.65 4.86
C VAL A 95 17.36 11.68 5.94
N ILE A 96 18.06 11.28 7.00
CA ILE A 96 18.48 12.18 8.07
C ILE A 96 19.39 13.29 7.52
N ALA A 97 20.36 12.94 6.66
CA ALA A 97 21.26 13.92 6.06
C ALA A 97 20.51 14.93 5.17
N LEU A 98 19.54 14.47 4.38
CA LEU A 98 18.71 15.30 3.51
C LEU A 98 17.82 16.25 4.32
N LEU A 99 17.16 15.76 5.36
CA LEU A 99 16.28 16.56 6.21
C LEU A 99 17.07 17.60 7.01
N ARG A 100 18.26 17.23 7.50
CA ARG A 100 19.18 18.17 8.16
C ARG A 100 19.61 19.30 7.23
N ASP A 101 19.93 19.00 5.97
CA ASP A 101 20.32 20.01 4.97
C ASP A 101 19.18 20.99 4.67
N ARG A 102 17.94 20.47 4.55
CA ARG A 102 16.74 21.30 4.39
C ARG A 102 16.55 22.25 5.58
N HIS A 103 16.62 21.74 6.80
CA HIS A 103 16.47 22.55 8.01
C HIS A 103 17.59 23.59 8.19
N ALA A 104 18.81 23.31 7.74
CA ALA A 104 19.91 24.27 7.83
C ALA A 104 19.79 25.43 6.83
N ASN A 105 18.96 25.29 5.80
CA ASN A 105 18.79 26.25 4.72
C ASN A 105 17.45 27.02 4.78
N ASP A 106 16.61 26.71 5.77
CA ASP A 106 15.39 27.45 6.14
C ASP A 106 15.69 28.49 7.24
#